data_AF-A0A2V7Y7M0-F1
#
_entry.id   AF-A0A2V7Y7M0-F1
#
_cell.length_a   1.000
_cell.length_b   1.000
_cell.length_c   1.000
_cell.angle_alpha   90.00
_cell.angle_beta   90.00
_cell.angle_gamma   90.00
#
_symmetry.space_group_name_H-M   'P 1'
#
loop_
_entity.id
_entity.type
_entity.pdbx_description
1 polymer ?
#
loop_
_entity_poly.entity_id
_entity_poly.type
_entity_poly.pdbx_seq_one_letter_code
_entity_poly.pdbx_strand_id
1 'polypeptide(L)'
;MPIVAVALVFFAAARVPNDVTIRKELVDAVKVNDLHRFDDTIERAEAYIDTMPVGAKRNAFRRVILTAHDISRVWHFAESDPHGIYYDDERLPFYYEHLAADYPGYAKFIAEYRQIDRTGLPQYPTRETRSFLEKRLENTGRKSP
;
A
#
# COMPACT_ATOMS: atom_id res chain seq x y z
N MET A 1 50.85 8.49 -33.10
CA MET A 1 49.98 9.16 -32.10
C MET A 1 48.87 8.19 -31.73
N PRO A 2 48.81 7.60 -30.52
CA PRO A 2 47.65 6.83 -30.11
C PRO A 2 46.66 7.73 -29.37
N ILE A 3 45.42 7.75 -29.84
CA ILE A 3 44.28 8.39 -29.18
C ILE A 3 43.84 7.47 -28.06
N VAL A 4 44.02 7.90 -26.80
CA VAL A 4 43.47 7.20 -25.63
C VAL A 4 41.99 7.57 -25.54
N ALA A 5 41.12 6.63 -25.87
CA ALA A 5 39.68 6.77 -25.63
C ALA A 5 39.40 6.52 -24.14
N VAL A 6 39.15 7.59 -23.39
CA VAL A 6 38.63 7.52 -22.03
C VAL A 6 37.14 7.21 -22.12
N ALA A 7 36.76 5.96 -21.86
CA ALA A 7 35.37 5.58 -21.69
C ALA A 7 34.87 6.14 -20.34
N LEU A 8 34.16 7.26 -20.40
CA LEU A 8 33.36 7.76 -19.28
C LEU A 8 32.14 6.85 -19.13
N VAL A 9 32.22 5.91 -18.20
CA VAL A 9 31.06 5.13 -17.74
C VAL A 9 30.21 6.06 -16.87
N PHE A 10 29.11 6.55 -17.43
CA PHE A 10 28.06 7.21 -16.65
C PHE A 10 27.32 6.12 -15.85
N PHE A 11 27.74 5.91 -14.61
CA PHE A 11 26.86 5.26 -13.63
C PHE A 11 25.69 6.21 -13.39
N ALA A 12 24.52 5.88 -13.96
CA ALA A 12 23.28 6.44 -13.47
C ALA A 12 23.24 6.13 -11.97
N ALA A 13 23.38 7.15 -11.12
CA ALA A 13 23.30 6.98 -9.68
C ALA A 13 21.89 6.45 -9.38
N ALA A 14 21.78 5.14 -9.16
CA ALA A 14 20.58 4.53 -8.61
C ALA A 14 20.27 5.33 -7.33
N ARG A 15 19.15 6.06 -7.35
CA ARG A 15 18.76 6.92 -6.23
C ARG A 15 18.68 6.02 -5.02
N VAL A 16 19.53 6.26 -4.01
CA VAL A 16 19.54 5.44 -2.79
C VAL A 16 18.12 5.44 -2.23
N PRO A 17 17.48 4.26 -2.11
CA PRO A 17 16.12 4.18 -1.64
C PRO A 17 16.05 4.77 -0.23
N ASN A 18 15.04 5.61 0.00
CA ASN A 18 14.71 6.11 1.31
C ASN A 18 13.20 6.05 1.54
N ASP A 19 12.78 6.27 2.79
CA ASP A 19 11.38 6.19 3.20
C ASP A 19 10.45 7.10 2.37
N VAL A 20 10.94 8.26 1.93
CA VAL A 20 10.16 9.21 1.12
C VAL A 20 10.00 8.73 -0.31
N THR A 21 11.07 8.22 -0.94
CA THR A 21 11.02 7.73 -2.33
C THR A 21 10.19 6.45 -2.42
N ILE A 22 10.35 5.52 -1.47
CA ILE A 22 9.58 4.28 -1.43
C ILE A 22 8.09 4.57 -1.25
N ARG A 23 7.71 5.45 -0.31
CA ARG A 23 6.31 5.86 -0.16
C ARG A 23 5.76 6.49 -1.44
N LYS A 24 6.53 7.34 -2.11
CA LYS A 24 6.11 7.94 -3.39
C LYS A 24 5.90 6.86 -4.45
N GLU A 25 6.78 5.88 -4.55
CA GLU A 25 6.65 4.77 -5.52
C GLU A 25 5.40 3.93 -5.25
N LEU A 26 5.07 3.64 -3.98
CA LEU A 26 3.83 2.96 -3.61
C LEU A 26 2.60 3.76 -4.06
N VAL A 27 2.57 5.06 -3.77
CA VAL A 27 1.46 5.95 -4.19
C VAL A 27 1.36 6.04 -5.71
N ASP A 28 2.49 6.18 -6.40
CA ASP A 28 2.51 6.27 -7.86
C ASP A 28 2.00 4.96 -8.49
N ALA A 29 2.36 3.80 -7.95
CA ALA A 29 1.90 2.49 -8.41
C ALA A 29 0.38 2.30 -8.23
N VAL A 30 -0.20 2.73 -7.10
CA VAL A 30 -1.66 2.75 -6.91
C VAL A 30 -2.34 3.63 -7.96
N LYS A 31 -1.81 4.83 -8.22
CA LYS A 31 -2.39 5.79 -9.17
C LYS A 31 -2.45 5.29 -10.61
N VAL A 32 -1.45 4.52 -11.02
CA VAL A 32 -1.41 3.91 -12.36
C VAL A 32 -2.00 2.51 -12.40
N ASN A 33 -2.58 2.04 -11.28
CA ASN A 33 -3.16 0.71 -11.13
C ASN A 33 -2.18 -0.43 -11.51
N ASP A 34 -0.94 -0.34 -11.05
CA ASP A 34 0.12 -1.32 -11.28
C ASP A 34 0.42 -2.13 -10.00
N LEU A 35 -0.26 -3.28 -9.86
CA LEU A 35 -0.15 -4.15 -8.70
C LEU A 35 1.24 -4.79 -8.56
N HIS A 36 1.83 -5.24 -9.67
CA HIS A 36 3.17 -5.84 -9.66
C HIS A 36 4.21 -4.86 -9.15
N ARG A 37 4.22 -3.64 -9.68
CA ARG A 37 5.12 -2.58 -9.20
C ARG A 37 4.85 -2.23 -7.74
N PHE A 38 3.59 -2.28 -7.31
CA PHE A 38 3.23 -2.01 -5.92
C PHE A 38 3.86 -3.06 -4.99
N ASP A 39 3.71 -4.35 -5.30
CA ASP A 39 4.28 -5.45 -4.53
C ASP A 39 5.82 -5.43 -4.51
N ASP A 40 6.46 -5.24 -5.67
CA ASP A 40 7.92 -5.07 -5.76
C ASP A 40 8.41 -3.93 -4.83
N THR A 41 7.59 -2.87 -4.70
CA THR A 41 7.92 -1.73 -3.86
C THR A 41 7.74 -2.03 -2.37
N ILE A 42 6.77 -2.88 -1.99
CA ILE A 42 6.64 -3.39 -0.63
C ILE A 42 7.89 -4.18 -0.24
N GLU A 43 8.35 -5.11 -1.09
CA GLU A 43 9.56 -5.90 -0.82
C GLU A 43 10.79 -5.00 -0.60
N ARG A 44 10.96 -3.96 -1.44
CA ARG A 44 12.02 -2.97 -1.24
C ARG A 44 11.86 -2.17 0.05
N ALA A 45 10.61 -1.89 0.47
CA ALA A 45 10.32 -1.21 1.73
C ALA A 45 10.74 -2.06 2.94
N GLU A 46 10.46 -3.36 2.89
CA GLU A 46 10.83 -4.33 3.93
C GLU A 46 12.36 -4.48 4.03
N ALA A 47 13.06 -4.60 2.90
CA ALA A 47 14.51 -4.60 2.89
C ALA A 47 15.10 -3.30 3.46
N TYR A 48 14.50 -2.16 3.15
CA TYR A 48 14.98 -0.86 3.63
C TYR A 48 14.74 -0.66 5.14
N ILE A 49 13.59 -1.06 5.68
CA ILE A 49 13.25 -0.82 7.10
C ILE A 49 14.20 -1.54 8.07
N ASP A 50 14.83 -2.63 7.64
CA ASP A 50 15.82 -3.38 8.42
C ASP A 50 17.17 -2.67 8.52
N THR A 51 17.46 -1.76 7.59
CA THR A 51 18.64 -0.88 7.66
C THR A 51 18.42 0.33 8.57
N MET A 52 17.17 0.62 8.96
CA MET A 52 16.84 1.80 9.75
C MET A 52 17.15 1.56 11.23
N PRO A 53 17.75 2.55 11.93
CA PRO A 53 17.89 2.46 13.38
C PRO A 53 16.51 2.44 14.06
N VAL A 54 16.42 1.75 15.20
CA VAL A 54 15.21 1.75 16.02
C VAL A 54 14.87 3.17 16.45
N GLY A 55 13.62 3.58 16.26
CA GLY A 55 13.15 4.90 16.65
C GLY A 55 11.87 5.32 15.95
N ALA A 56 11.44 6.55 16.20
CA ALA A 56 10.20 7.10 15.68
C ALA A 56 10.10 7.04 14.15
N LYS A 57 11.21 7.30 13.43
CA LYS A 57 11.24 7.25 11.97
C LYS A 57 11.00 5.84 11.43
N ARG A 58 11.66 4.82 12.00
CA ARG A 58 11.44 3.41 11.65
C ARG A 58 10.01 2.99 11.94
N ASN A 59 9.46 3.39 13.08
CA ASN A 59 8.07 3.07 13.44
C ASN A 59 7.05 3.74 12.50
N ALA A 60 7.28 5.00 12.12
CA ALA A 60 6.44 5.68 11.14
C ALA A 60 6.51 5.01 9.76
N PHE A 61 7.70 4.59 9.33
CA PHE A 61 7.86 3.86 8.07
C PHE A 61 7.24 2.46 8.13
N ARG A 62 7.31 1.76 9.27
CA ARG A 62 6.58 0.50 9.48
C ARG A 62 5.08 0.65 9.24
N ARG A 63 4.47 1.76 9.68
CA ARG A 63 3.05 2.04 9.43
C ARG A 63 2.75 2.20 7.94
N VAL A 64 3.65 2.80 7.16
CA VAL A 64 3.53 2.86 5.69
C VAL A 64 3.52 1.46 5.09
N ILE A 65 4.44 0.58 5.51
CA ILE A 65 4.52 -0.80 5.04
C ILE A 65 3.26 -1.59 5.37
N LEU A 66 2.77 -1.50 6.62
CA LEU A 66 1.53 -2.17 7.03
C LEU A 66 0.32 -1.71 6.21
N THR A 67 0.17 -0.40 5.98
CA THR A 67 -0.90 0.11 5.11
C THR A 67 -0.74 -0.34 3.66
N ALA A 68 0.49 -0.47 3.17
CA ALA A 68 0.74 -1.01 1.84
C ALA A 68 0.32 -2.50 1.74
N HIS A 69 0.63 -3.31 2.75
CA HIS A 69 0.17 -4.70 2.82
C HIS A 69 -1.35 -4.80 2.83
N ASP A 70 -2.04 -3.94 3.57
CA ASP A 70 -3.50 -3.93 3.57
C ASP A 70 -4.06 -3.58 2.19
N ILE A 71 -3.47 -2.62 1.47
CA ILE A 71 -3.83 -2.28 0.08
C ILE A 71 -3.59 -3.48 -0.84
N SER A 72 -2.40 -4.11 -0.76
CA SER A 72 -2.05 -5.26 -1.59
C SER A 72 -3.04 -6.41 -1.37
N ARG A 73 -3.39 -6.71 -0.11
CA ARG A 73 -4.36 -7.76 0.24
C ARG A 73 -5.73 -7.57 -0.43
N VAL A 74 -6.34 -6.39 -0.34
CA VAL A 74 -7.66 -6.15 -0.97
C VAL A 74 -7.57 -6.03 -2.49
N TRP A 75 -6.44 -5.58 -3.02
CA TRP A 75 -6.22 -5.48 -4.46
C TRP A 75 -6.07 -6.88 -5.08
N HIS A 76 -5.22 -7.73 -4.52
CA HIS A 76 -5.13 -9.14 -4.95
C HIS A 76 -6.46 -9.86 -4.85
N PHE A 77 -7.21 -9.66 -3.76
CA PHE A 77 -8.56 -10.20 -3.64
C PHE A 77 -9.46 -9.72 -4.79
N ALA A 78 -9.44 -8.43 -5.10
CA ALA A 78 -10.25 -7.86 -6.18
C ALA A 78 -9.90 -8.41 -7.58
N GLU A 79 -8.64 -8.75 -7.83
CA GLU A 79 -8.15 -9.31 -9.11
C GLU A 79 -8.36 -10.82 -9.24
N SER A 80 -8.33 -11.56 -8.12
CA SER A 80 -8.34 -13.03 -8.12
C SER A 80 -9.70 -13.67 -7.82
N ASP A 81 -10.56 -13.00 -7.06
CA ASP A 81 -11.88 -13.53 -6.71
C ASP A 81 -12.93 -13.17 -7.78
N PRO A 82 -13.74 -14.13 -8.27
CA PRO A 82 -14.82 -13.85 -9.23
C PRO A 82 -15.84 -12.80 -8.78
N HIS A 83 -15.96 -12.59 -7.47
CA HIS A 83 -16.81 -11.60 -6.82
C HIS A 83 -15.98 -10.48 -6.15
N GLY A 84 -14.73 -10.27 -6.58
CA GLY A 84 -13.76 -9.32 -6.03
C GLY A 84 -14.17 -7.84 -6.06
N ILE A 85 -15.35 -7.51 -6.58
CA ILE A 85 -15.98 -6.18 -6.40
C ILE A 85 -16.39 -5.91 -4.95
N TYR A 86 -16.73 -6.96 -4.19
CA TYR A 86 -17.09 -6.89 -2.78
C TYR A 86 -16.37 -7.99 -2.00
N TYR A 87 -15.82 -7.64 -0.85
CA TYR A 87 -15.35 -8.61 0.12
C TYR A 87 -16.35 -8.72 1.27
N ASP A 88 -16.35 -9.87 1.91
CA ASP A 88 -17.07 -10.17 3.14
C ASP A 88 -16.20 -11.08 4.01
N ASP A 89 -16.70 -11.42 5.20
CA ASP A 89 -15.94 -12.18 6.17
C ASP A 89 -15.75 -13.67 5.78
N GLU A 90 -16.51 -14.15 4.79
CA GLU A 90 -16.34 -15.50 4.24
C GLU A 90 -15.19 -15.56 3.23
N ARG A 91 -15.13 -14.59 2.30
CA ARG A 91 -14.14 -14.59 1.21
C ARG A 91 -12.82 -13.90 1.59
N LEU A 92 -12.88 -12.89 2.46
CA LEU A 92 -11.69 -12.20 2.97
C LEU A 92 -11.75 -12.07 4.50
N PRO A 93 -11.54 -13.19 5.24
CA PRO A 93 -11.81 -13.26 6.66
C PRO A 93 -11.04 -12.24 7.50
N PHE A 94 -11.74 -11.69 8.50
CA PHE A 94 -11.31 -10.73 9.51
C PHE A 94 -10.83 -9.39 8.94
N TYR A 95 -10.97 -9.16 7.63
CA TYR A 95 -10.38 -7.99 7.00
C TYR A 95 -11.15 -6.72 7.34
N TYR A 96 -12.48 -6.78 7.47
CA TYR A 96 -13.24 -5.63 7.96
C TYR A 96 -12.87 -5.27 9.40
N GLU A 97 -12.82 -6.24 10.31
CA GLU A 97 -12.50 -6.06 11.73
C GLU A 97 -11.10 -5.49 11.89
N HIS A 98 -10.13 -6.06 11.18
CA HIS A 98 -8.75 -5.58 11.12
C HIS A 98 -8.70 -4.10 10.71
N LEU A 99 -9.33 -3.75 9.59
CA LEU A 99 -9.32 -2.36 9.12
C LEU A 99 -10.07 -1.41 10.06
N ALA A 100 -11.17 -1.86 10.66
CA ALA A 100 -11.94 -1.06 11.61
C ALA A 100 -11.15 -0.77 12.90
N ALA A 101 -10.30 -1.71 13.33
CA ALA A 101 -9.44 -1.56 14.49
C ALA A 101 -8.23 -0.65 14.21
N ASP A 102 -7.56 -0.84 13.07
CA ASP A 102 -6.28 -0.19 12.79
C ASP A 102 -6.41 1.21 12.17
N TYR A 103 -7.56 1.50 11.55
CA TYR A 103 -7.80 2.75 10.84
C TYR A 103 -9.02 3.52 11.39
N PRO A 104 -8.77 4.51 12.28
CA PRO A 104 -9.83 5.37 12.79
C PRO A 104 -10.67 6.01 11.68
N GLY A 105 -11.99 5.81 11.75
CA GLY A 105 -12.95 6.32 10.78
C GLY A 105 -13.24 5.38 9.60
N TYR A 106 -12.55 4.24 9.48
CA TYR A 106 -12.83 3.25 8.43
C TYR A 106 -14.25 2.70 8.52
N ALA A 107 -14.66 2.21 9.70
CA ALA A 107 -16.00 1.66 9.90
C ALA A 107 -17.11 2.66 9.52
N LYS A 108 -16.95 3.93 9.89
CA LYS A 108 -17.89 5.00 9.52
C LYS A 108 -17.89 5.24 8.01
N PHE A 109 -16.71 5.33 7.39
CA PHE A 109 -16.56 5.55 5.95
C PHE A 109 -17.20 4.42 5.14
N ILE A 110 -16.86 3.16 5.42
CA ILE A 110 -17.29 2.03 4.59
C ILE A 110 -18.78 1.70 4.79
N ALA A 111 -19.38 2.09 5.93
CA ALA A 111 -20.80 1.93 6.17
C ALA A 111 -21.68 2.67 5.16
N GLU A 112 -21.18 3.75 4.54
CA GLU A 112 -21.90 4.50 3.49
C GLU A 112 -22.03 3.72 2.18
N TYR A 113 -21.16 2.72 1.97
CA TYR A 113 -21.07 1.93 0.74
C TYR A 113 -21.41 0.45 0.92
N ARG A 114 -21.53 0.01 2.18
CA ARG A 114 -21.84 -1.38 2.54
C ARG A 114 -23.18 -1.80 1.94
N GLN A 115 -23.20 -2.98 1.34
CA GLN A 115 -24.43 -3.65 0.92
C GLN A 115 -24.76 -4.82 1.85
N ILE A 116 -26.02 -5.22 1.86
CA ILE A 116 -26.45 -6.46 2.51
C ILE A 116 -26.83 -7.41 1.37
N ASP A 117 -26.24 -8.59 1.34
CA ASP A 117 -26.55 -9.58 0.32
C ASP A 117 -27.89 -10.28 0.59
N ARG A 118 -28.23 -11.27 -0.25
CA ARG A 118 -29.47 -12.04 -0.11
C ARG A 118 -29.51 -12.94 1.12
N THR A 119 -28.35 -13.26 1.71
CA THR A 119 -28.23 -14.08 2.92
C THR A 119 -28.26 -13.24 4.20
N GLY A 120 -28.23 -11.91 4.07
CA GLY A 120 -28.21 -10.97 5.18
C GLY A 120 -26.80 -10.60 5.64
N LEU A 121 -25.76 -11.04 4.91
CA LEU A 121 -24.37 -10.76 5.24
C LEU A 121 -23.91 -9.40 4.68
N PRO A 122 -23.08 -8.66 5.43
CA PRO A 122 -22.52 -7.41 4.96
C PRO A 122 -21.46 -7.63 3.89
N GLN A 123 -21.58 -6.89 2.79
CA GLN A 123 -20.62 -6.84 1.70
C GLN A 123 -19.98 -5.45 1.62
N TYR A 124 -18.66 -5.42 1.58
CA TYR A 124 -17.86 -4.20 1.60
C TYR A 124 -17.14 -4.02 0.27
N PRO A 125 -17.30 -2.89 -0.42
CA PRO A 125 -16.75 -2.76 -1.75
C PRO A 125 -15.23 -2.51 -1.74
N THR A 126 -14.51 -3.33 -2.49
CA THR A 126 -13.05 -3.38 -2.49
C THR A 126 -12.42 -2.09 -3.02
N ARG A 127 -13.04 -1.44 -4.00
CA ARG A 127 -12.57 -0.18 -4.59
C ARG A 127 -12.55 0.96 -3.57
N GLU A 128 -13.62 1.12 -2.80
CA GLU A 128 -13.77 2.17 -1.78
C GLU A 128 -12.82 1.91 -0.62
N THR A 129 -12.68 0.65 -0.19
CA THR A 129 -11.69 0.25 0.80
C THR A 129 -10.27 0.59 0.34
N ARG A 130 -9.90 0.23 -0.89
CA ARG A 130 -8.59 0.58 -1.47
C ARG A 130 -8.38 2.09 -1.53
N SER A 131 -9.40 2.84 -1.95
CA SER A 131 -9.36 4.30 -2.03
C SER A 131 -9.20 4.97 -0.66
N PHE A 132 -9.80 4.41 0.38
CA PHE A 132 -9.62 4.88 1.75
C PHE A 132 -8.18 4.65 2.22
N LEU A 133 -7.64 3.45 1.98
CA LEU A 133 -6.28 3.10 2.38
C LEU A 133 -5.23 3.89 1.59
N GLU A 134 -5.45 4.15 0.30
CA GLU A 134 -4.59 5.02 -0.51
C GLU A 134 -4.47 6.42 0.13
N LYS A 135 -5.59 7.03 0.53
CA LYS A 135 -5.57 8.32 1.25
C LYS A 135 -4.79 8.25 2.56
N ARG A 136 -4.76 7.10 3.25
CA ARG A 136 -3.94 6.91 4.45
C ARG A 136 -2.46 6.80 4.10
N LEU A 137 -2.14 6.05 3.05
CA LEU A 137 -0.78 5.91 2.54
C LEU A 137 -0.19 7.27 2.13
N GLU A 138 -0.98 8.12 1.45
CA GLU A 138 -0.57 9.47 1.05
C GLU A 138 -0.34 10.41 2.25
N ASN A 139 -1.12 10.26 3.32
CA ASN A 139 -1.08 11.16 4.47
C ASN A 139 -0.14 10.68 5.60
N THR A 140 0.34 9.43 5.57
CA THR A 140 1.27 8.89 6.56
C THR A 140 2.63 9.59 6.43
N GLY A 141 2.82 10.64 7.25
CA GLY A 141 4.02 11.49 7.25
C GLY A 141 3.74 13.00 7.16
N ARG A 142 2.52 13.42 6.82
CA ARG A 142 2.07 14.78 7.12
C ARG A 142 1.72 14.80 8.61
N LYS A 143 2.30 15.75 9.36
CA LYS A 143 1.94 15.96 10.78
C LYS A 143 0.42 15.91 10.90
N SER A 144 -0.10 15.05 11.77
CA SER A 144 -1.46 15.24 12.29
C SER A 144 -1.57 16.70 12.77
N PRO A 145 -2.69 17.38 12.51
CA PRO A 145 -2.97 18.64 13.19
C PRO A 145 -2.91 18.48 14.71
#